data_AF-A0A4Q4S5E9-F1
#
_entry.id   AF-A0A4Q4S5E9-F1
#
_cell.length_a   1.000
_cell.length_b   1.000
_cell.length_c   1.000
_cell.angle_alpha   90.00
_cell.angle_beta   90.00
_cell.angle_gamma   90.00
#
_symmetry.space_group_name_H-M   'P 1'
#
loop_
_entity.id
_entity.type
_entity.pdbx_description
1 polymer ?
#
loop_
_entity_poly.entity_id
_entity_poly.type
_entity_poly.pdbx_seq_one_letter_code
_entity_poly.pdbx_strand_id
1 'polypeptide(L)'
;MDTQELIQEVKAMLEQTKDMLDRHGLGGVGASLSVQDAFEEQHLITLARLNRACGYSSSTTAENEDELLEQDLQQIHKKRKLGTKAPLVLGGPKDPWKRITNPTNFERLPDVPKYVLIHIRRHGNDAQKFLRALALISDCGDYTSNDDLGNAFMSRYQWTNQVNRREEQIRVLQLFNDLFWFDIMQCLRPKGTGRVGDVMLAELDTFLTPLHFETIGLRKDTVIENISEWSLRGAKINKLCRIYGPGIILVLHKQFSRHFFDSRFTASGVYFDGAITRLDSLGLKDTIKSNKLGDLAQSVRELMIKPFRDALRGKQTARGGTE
;
A
#
# COMPACT_ATOMS: atom_id res chain seq x y z
N MET A 1 21.69 34.91 1.10
CA MET A 1 21.32 34.77 -0.31
C MET A 1 19.87 35.17 -0.49
N ASP A 2 19.63 36.24 -1.25
CA ASP A 2 18.28 36.77 -1.50
C ASP A 2 17.48 35.76 -2.35
N THR A 3 16.14 35.76 -2.22
CA THR A 3 15.26 34.82 -2.92
C THR A 3 15.41 34.95 -4.44
N GLN A 4 15.68 36.15 -4.95
CA GLN A 4 15.95 36.37 -6.37
C GLN A 4 17.28 35.75 -6.85
N GLU A 5 18.30 35.76 -6.01
CA GLU A 5 19.63 35.21 -6.30
C GLU A 5 19.57 33.67 -6.42
N LEU A 6 18.77 33.03 -5.56
CA LEU A 6 18.54 31.59 -5.57
C LEU A 6 17.69 31.13 -6.77
N ILE A 7 16.72 31.96 -7.19
CA ILE A 7 15.96 31.73 -8.42
C ILE A 7 16.87 31.78 -9.65
N GLN A 8 17.83 32.72 -9.69
CA GLN A 8 18.81 32.81 -10.76
C GLN A 8 19.72 31.59 -10.82
N GLU A 9 20.18 31.10 -9.66
CA GLU A 9 21.03 29.90 -9.57
C GLU A 9 20.30 28.64 -10.06
N VAL A 10 19.04 28.46 -9.67
CA VAL A 10 18.20 27.33 -10.15
C VAL A 10 17.97 27.42 -11.66
N LYS A 11 17.75 28.62 -12.21
CA LYS A 11 17.62 28.83 -13.66
C LYS A 11 18.92 28.45 -14.39
N ALA A 12 20.08 28.82 -13.85
CA ALA A 12 21.37 28.49 -14.43
C ALA A 12 21.61 26.97 -14.47
N MET A 13 21.27 26.25 -13.39
CA MET A 13 21.38 24.78 -13.33
C MET A 13 20.46 24.07 -14.33
N LEU A 14 19.24 24.57 -14.52
CA LEU A 14 18.30 24.02 -15.49
C LEU A 14 18.78 24.20 -16.93
N GLU A 15 19.37 25.36 -17.25
CA GLU A 15 19.93 25.60 -18.58
C GLU A 15 21.16 24.72 -18.83
N GLN A 16 22.03 24.53 -17.84
CA GLN A 16 23.18 23.62 -17.94
C GLN A 16 22.74 22.16 -18.16
N THR A 17 21.65 21.74 -17.53
CA THR A 17 21.10 20.38 -17.68
C THR A 17 20.50 20.18 -19.07
N LYS A 18 19.86 21.20 -19.63
CA LYS A 18 19.33 21.20 -20.99
C LYS A 18 20.46 21.11 -22.03
N ASP A 19 21.51 21.89 -21.87
CA ASP A 19 22.70 21.82 -22.74
C ASP A 19 23.37 20.44 -22.72
N MET A 20 23.38 19.76 -21.56
CA MET A 20 23.88 18.39 -21.45
C MET A 20 23.00 17.37 -22.20
N LEU A 21 21.67 17.52 -22.12
CA LEU A 21 20.71 16.65 -22.81
C LEU A 21 20.76 16.80 -24.33
N ASP A 22 20.93 18.04 -24.81
CA ASP A 22 21.04 18.33 -26.24
C ASP A 22 22.35 17.79 -26.84
N ARG A 23 23.47 17.87 -26.10
CA ARG A 23 24.77 17.30 -26.51
C ARG A 23 24.76 15.78 -26.64
N HIS A 24 23.86 15.08 -25.94
CA HIS A 24 23.73 13.62 -25.99
C HIS A 24 22.69 13.12 -26.99
N GLY A 25 22.16 13.99 -27.86
CA GLY A 25 21.25 13.59 -28.94
C GLY A 25 19.88 13.08 -28.47
N LEU A 26 19.53 13.34 -27.20
CA LEU A 26 18.25 12.95 -26.61
C LEU A 26 17.13 13.97 -26.87
N GLY A 27 17.44 15.13 -27.48
CA GLY A 27 16.49 16.21 -27.81
C GLY A 27 15.59 15.96 -29.03
N GLY A 28 15.30 14.68 -29.33
CA GLY A 28 14.81 14.25 -30.64
C GLY A 28 13.38 13.72 -30.71
N VAL A 29 12.42 14.14 -29.87
CA VAL A 29 10.98 13.93 -30.14
C VAL A 29 10.14 15.08 -29.56
N GLY A 30 9.70 15.97 -30.46
CA GLY A 30 8.57 16.91 -30.34
C GLY A 30 8.02 17.27 -28.96
N ALA A 31 8.59 18.29 -28.33
CA ALA A 31 7.87 19.39 -27.67
C ALA A 31 8.91 20.40 -27.17
N SER A 32 9.06 21.49 -27.90
CA SER A 32 9.70 22.72 -27.40
C SER A 32 8.79 23.34 -26.33
N LEU A 33 8.72 22.72 -25.16
CA LEU A 33 8.35 23.39 -23.92
C LEU A 33 9.67 23.74 -23.26
N SER A 34 10.05 25.01 -23.25
CA SER A 34 11.25 25.38 -22.51
C SER A 34 11.02 24.96 -21.06
N VAL A 35 11.98 24.28 -20.44
CA VAL A 35 11.88 23.87 -19.03
C VAL A 35 11.64 25.09 -18.12
N GLN A 36 11.97 26.29 -18.61
CA GLN A 36 11.68 27.58 -17.99
C GLN A 36 10.18 27.95 -18.03
N ASP A 37 9.42 27.53 -19.04
CA ASP A 37 7.97 27.77 -19.16
C ASP A 37 7.12 26.79 -18.34
N ALA A 38 7.69 25.64 -17.94
CA ALA A 38 6.97 24.57 -17.24
C ALA A 38 6.78 24.80 -15.73
N PHE A 39 7.50 25.78 -15.14
CA PHE A 39 7.43 26.06 -13.71
C PHE A 39 6.95 27.49 -13.45
N GLU A 40 5.72 27.60 -12.94
CA GLU A 40 5.22 28.84 -12.35
C GLU A 40 6.14 29.31 -11.21
N GLU A 41 6.32 30.62 -11.04
CA GLU A 41 7.24 31.24 -10.07
C GLU A 41 7.06 30.71 -8.63
N GLN A 42 5.82 30.33 -8.27
CA GLN A 42 5.51 29.70 -6.98
C GLN A 42 6.16 28.32 -6.80
N HIS A 43 6.32 27.52 -7.86
CA HIS A 43 7.01 26.23 -7.78
C HIS A 43 8.52 26.41 -7.58
N LEU A 44 9.12 27.41 -8.23
CA LEU A 44 10.52 27.75 -8.03
C LEU A 44 10.78 28.26 -6.60
N ILE A 45 9.87 29.08 -6.05
CA ILE A 45 9.93 29.53 -4.65
C ILE A 45 9.80 28.33 -3.68
N THR A 46 8.98 27.34 -4.02
CA THR A 46 8.80 26.15 -3.18
C THR A 46 10.04 25.26 -3.19
N LEU A 47 10.66 25.06 -4.36
CA LEU A 47 11.92 24.33 -4.49
C LEU A 47 13.08 25.05 -3.79
N ALA A 48 13.12 26.38 -3.87
CA ALA A 48 14.07 27.22 -3.13
C ALA A 48 13.94 27.05 -1.61
N ARG A 49 12.71 27.00 -1.09
CA ARG A 49 12.43 26.78 0.35
C ARG A 49 12.85 25.38 0.80
N LEU A 50 12.58 24.35 -0.01
CA LEU A 50 12.98 22.98 0.28
C LEU A 50 14.50 22.84 0.28
N ASN A 51 15.19 23.42 -0.71
CA ASN A 51 16.65 23.39 -0.76
C ASN A 51 17.28 24.08 0.47
N ARG A 52 16.70 25.20 0.93
CA ARG A 52 17.13 25.89 2.15
C ARG A 52 16.85 25.07 3.42
N ALA A 53 15.74 24.33 3.48
CA ALA A 53 15.43 23.44 4.58
C ALA A 53 16.34 22.20 4.61
N CYS A 54 16.83 21.78 3.45
CA CYS A 54 17.69 20.61 3.31
C CYS A 54 19.20 20.94 3.31
N GLY A 55 19.58 22.21 3.14
CA GLY A 55 20.96 22.63 3.02
C GLY A 55 21.30 23.77 3.97
N TYR A 56 21.68 23.43 5.20
CA TYR A 56 22.71 24.10 6.03
C TYR A 56 22.91 23.27 7.31
N SER A 57 23.62 22.15 7.19
CA SER A 57 24.26 21.48 8.32
C SER A 57 25.78 21.52 8.11
N SER A 58 26.34 22.72 8.18
CA SER A 58 27.79 22.87 8.32
C SER A 58 28.07 24.13 9.12
N SER A 59 28.68 23.91 10.29
CA SER A 59 29.29 24.85 11.23
C SER A 59 28.36 25.80 12.00
N THR A 60 27.82 25.32 13.13
CA THR A 60 27.72 26.16 14.33
C THR A 60 27.91 25.29 15.58
N THR A 61 28.67 25.82 16.53
CA THR A 61 29.21 25.16 17.72
C THR A 61 28.12 24.72 18.72
N ALA A 62 28.32 23.54 19.29
CA ALA A 62 27.39 22.72 20.07
C ALA A 62 27.00 23.25 21.47
N GLU A 63 27.13 24.56 21.75
CA GLU A 63 26.87 25.09 23.10
C GLU A 63 25.61 25.98 23.18
N ASN A 64 24.96 26.30 22.06
CA ASN A 64 23.73 27.13 22.04
C ASN A 64 22.45 26.40 21.56
N GLU A 65 22.53 25.10 21.20
CA GLU A 65 21.35 24.34 20.75
C GLU A 65 20.52 23.78 21.92
N ASP A 66 21.12 23.48 23.07
CA ASP A 66 20.41 22.91 24.22
C ASP A 66 19.46 23.93 24.89
N GLU A 67 19.82 25.22 24.92
CA GLU A 67 18.98 26.27 25.53
C GLU A 67 17.76 26.65 24.66
N LEU A 68 17.88 26.50 23.33
CA LEU A 68 16.80 26.73 22.37
C LEU A 68 15.84 25.53 22.29
N LEU A 69 16.35 24.30 22.44
CA LEU A 69 15.52 23.09 22.51
C LEU A 69 14.69 23.02 23.80
N GLU A 70 15.20 23.49 24.94
CA GLU A 70 14.42 23.54 26.19
C GLU A 70 13.29 24.59 26.16
N GLN A 71 13.48 25.76 25.52
CA GLN A 71 12.40 26.74 25.37
C GLN A 71 11.28 26.27 24.44
N ASP A 72 11.59 25.53 23.37
CA ASP A 72 10.58 24.95 22.47
C ASP A 72 9.86 23.75 23.10
N LEU A 73 10.54 22.95 23.92
CA LEU A 73 9.91 21.85 24.67
C LEU A 73 8.96 22.35 25.76
N GLN A 74 9.24 23.49 26.41
CA GLN A 74 8.32 24.07 27.40
C GLN A 74 7.04 24.66 26.78
N GLN A 75 7.05 25.09 25.51
CA GLN A 75 5.83 25.53 24.83
C GLN A 75 4.90 24.39 24.41
N ILE A 76 5.41 23.15 24.31
CA ILE A 76 4.62 21.96 23.94
C ILE A 76 3.79 21.43 25.13
N HIS A 77 4.07 21.87 26.36
CA HIS A 77 3.27 21.54 27.55
C HIS A 77 2.11 22.50 27.86
N LYS A 78 1.67 23.32 26.89
CA LYS A 78 0.35 23.93 26.98
C LYS A 78 -0.71 22.83 26.87
N LYS A 79 -1.20 22.37 28.03
CA LYS A 79 -2.42 21.56 28.19
C LYS A 79 -3.43 22.03 27.15
N ARG A 80 -3.63 21.25 26.08
CA ARG A 80 -4.69 21.48 25.10
C ARG A 80 -5.97 21.62 25.90
N LYS A 81 -6.53 22.82 25.95
CA LYS A 81 -7.90 23.03 26.42
C LYS A 81 -8.74 22.01 25.66
N LEU A 82 -9.40 21.10 26.38
CA LEU A 82 -10.45 20.27 25.82
C LEU A 82 -11.53 21.23 25.31
N GLY A 83 -11.37 21.69 24.07
CA GLY A 83 -12.48 22.25 23.33
C GLY A 83 -13.59 21.21 23.37
N THR A 84 -14.80 21.67 23.64
CA THR A 84 -16.04 20.89 23.63
C THR A 84 -15.98 19.96 22.42
N LYS A 85 -15.77 18.65 22.65
CA LYS A 85 -15.67 17.66 21.58
C LYS A 85 -16.96 17.78 20.79
N ALA A 86 -16.88 18.27 19.56
CA ALA A 86 -18.03 18.32 18.67
C ALA A 86 -18.71 16.95 18.69
N PRO A 87 -20.06 16.89 18.71
CA PRO A 87 -20.78 15.64 18.82
C PRO A 87 -20.29 14.66 17.74
N LEU A 88 -20.10 13.41 18.13
CA LEU A 88 -19.77 12.32 17.22
C LEU A 88 -20.96 12.10 16.29
N VAL A 89 -20.81 12.44 15.01
CA VAL A 89 -21.85 12.30 13.99
C VAL A 89 -21.37 11.34 12.92
N LEU A 90 -21.99 10.16 12.86
CA LEU A 90 -21.78 9.18 11.79
C LEU A 90 -22.23 9.77 10.45
N GLY A 91 -21.45 9.54 9.39
CA GLY A 91 -21.71 10.04 8.04
C GLY A 91 -21.34 11.52 7.83
N GLY A 92 -20.88 12.23 8.87
CA GLY A 92 -20.45 13.62 8.80
C GLY A 92 -19.10 13.82 8.07
N PRO A 93 -18.70 15.08 7.78
CA PRO A 93 -17.46 15.37 7.03
C PRO A 93 -16.18 14.84 7.68
N LYS A 94 -16.17 14.73 9.01
CA LYS A 94 -15.07 14.24 9.84
C LYS A 94 -15.09 12.72 10.04
N ASP A 95 -16.15 12.03 9.63
CA ASP A 95 -16.23 10.58 9.76
C ASP A 95 -15.28 9.91 8.74
N PRO A 96 -14.24 9.18 9.20
CA PRO A 96 -13.33 8.48 8.30
C PRO A 96 -14.03 7.43 7.43
N TRP A 97 -15.15 6.88 7.90
CA TRP A 97 -15.98 5.88 7.24
C TRP A 97 -17.17 6.48 6.48
N LYS A 98 -17.22 7.82 6.29
CA LYS A 98 -18.37 8.52 5.67
C LYS A 98 -18.85 7.94 4.34
N ARG A 99 -17.98 7.27 3.57
CA ARG A 99 -18.36 6.62 2.30
C ARG A 99 -19.30 5.43 2.48
N ILE A 100 -19.32 4.84 3.68
CA ILE A 100 -20.15 3.70 4.07
C ILE A 100 -21.24 4.15 5.04
N THR A 101 -20.91 4.99 6.01
CA THR A 101 -21.84 5.40 7.08
C THR A 101 -22.84 6.48 6.65
N ASN A 102 -22.57 7.25 5.60
CA ASN A 102 -23.49 8.27 5.12
C ASN A 102 -24.60 7.63 4.26
N PRO A 103 -25.87 7.64 4.69
CA PRO A 103 -26.98 6.99 3.97
C PRO A 103 -27.22 7.60 2.59
N THR A 104 -26.98 8.89 2.41
CA THR A 104 -27.14 9.60 1.13
C THR A 104 -26.11 9.14 0.10
N ASN A 105 -24.90 8.76 0.53
CA ASN A 105 -23.84 8.29 -0.36
C ASN A 105 -23.83 6.77 -0.55
N PHE A 106 -24.45 6.04 0.38
CA PHE A 106 -24.39 4.58 0.46
C PHE A 106 -25.76 4.02 0.86
N GLU A 107 -26.74 4.30 0.01
CA GLU A 107 -28.13 3.90 0.23
C GLU A 107 -28.31 2.38 0.12
N ARG A 108 -27.60 1.76 -0.83
CA ARG A 108 -27.58 0.32 -1.08
C ARG A 108 -26.14 -0.17 -1.28
N LEU A 109 -25.94 -1.49 -1.17
CA LEU A 109 -24.66 -2.08 -1.51
C LEU A 109 -24.31 -1.84 -2.99
N PRO A 110 -23.02 -1.68 -3.32
CA PRO A 110 -22.57 -1.63 -4.70
C PRO A 110 -22.90 -2.94 -5.42
N ASP A 111 -23.23 -2.83 -6.70
CA ASP A 111 -23.40 -4.00 -7.56
C ASP A 111 -22.08 -4.76 -7.66
N VAL A 112 -22.16 -6.09 -7.51
CA VAL A 112 -21.02 -6.98 -7.76
C VAL A 112 -20.59 -6.83 -9.22
N PRO A 113 -19.29 -6.71 -9.53
CA PRO A 113 -18.84 -6.57 -10.91
C PRO A 113 -19.37 -7.70 -11.81
N LYS A 114 -19.90 -7.35 -12.99
CA LYS A 114 -20.51 -8.32 -13.91
C LYS A 114 -19.59 -9.49 -14.24
N TYR A 115 -18.30 -9.24 -14.42
CA TYR A 115 -17.31 -10.28 -14.73
C TYR A 115 -17.18 -11.32 -13.61
N VAL A 116 -17.34 -10.93 -12.34
CA VAL A 116 -17.33 -11.84 -11.19
C VAL A 116 -18.55 -12.76 -11.24
N LEU A 117 -19.74 -12.19 -11.45
CA LEU A 117 -20.97 -12.97 -11.55
C LEU A 117 -20.96 -13.92 -12.76
N ILE A 118 -20.46 -13.45 -13.91
CA ILE A 118 -20.27 -14.29 -15.10
C ILE A 118 -19.31 -15.43 -14.81
N HIS A 119 -18.19 -15.15 -14.15
CA HIS A 119 -17.23 -16.18 -13.76
C HIS A 119 -17.88 -17.22 -12.84
N ILE A 120 -18.56 -16.80 -11.77
CA ILE A 120 -19.18 -17.72 -10.82
C ILE A 120 -20.22 -18.61 -11.49
N ARG A 121 -21.02 -18.06 -12.42
CA ARG A 121 -21.99 -18.85 -13.18
C ARG A 121 -21.34 -19.89 -14.10
N ARG A 122 -20.20 -19.56 -14.72
CA ARG A 122 -19.54 -20.41 -15.71
C ARG A 122 -18.54 -21.40 -15.12
N HIS A 123 -17.89 -21.02 -14.03
CA HIS A 123 -16.71 -21.69 -13.49
C HIS A 123 -16.78 -21.92 -11.98
N GLY A 124 -17.86 -21.51 -11.31
CA GLY A 124 -18.01 -21.65 -9.86
C GLY A 124 -16.95 -20.84 -9.11
N ASN A 125 -16.19 -21.52 -8.25
CA ASN A 125 -15.13 -20.96 -7.44
C ASN A 125 -13.72 -21.24 -7.99
N ASP A 126 -13.58 -21.51 -9.29
CA ASP A 126 -12.29 -21.77 -9.95
C ASP A 126 -11.41 -20.50 -9.96
N ALA A 127 -10.68 -20.31 -8.86
CA ALA A 127 -9.79 -19.18 -8.65
C ALA A 127 -8.73 -19.08 -9.74
N GLN A 128 -8.21 -20.20 -10.23
CA GLN A 128 -7.19 -20.17 -11.27
C GLN A 128 -7.76 -19.53 -12.53
N LYS A 129 -8.92 -20.00 -13.03
CA LYS A 129 -9.58 -19.39 -14.19
C LYS A 129 -9.98 -17.94 -13.94
N PHE A 130 -10.38 -17.57 -12.72
CA PHE A 130 -10.73 -16.20 -12.37
C PHE A 130 -9.53 -15.27 -12.50
N LEU A 131 -8.41 -15.66 -11.88
CA LEU A 131 -7.16 -14.93 -11.94
C LEU A 131 -6.63 -14.88 -13.39
N ARG A 132 -6.70 -15.99 -14.15
CA ARG A 132 -6.34 -16.02 -15.59
C ARG A 132 -7.12 -15.02 -16.43
N ALA A 133 -8.44 -14.95 -16.25
CA ALA A 133 -9.29 -14.01 -16.97
C ALA A 133 -8.95 -12.55 -16.65
N LEU A 134 -8.30 -12.30 -15.51
CA LEU A 134 -7.80 -11.00 -15.08
C LEU A 134 -6.29 -10.83 -15.39
N ALA A 135 -5.72 -11.70 -16.23
CA ALA A 135 -4.31 -11.74 -16.64
C ALA A 135 -3.31 -11.96 -15.48
N LEU A 136 -3.64 -12.85 -14.53
CA LEU A 136 -2.89 -13.05 -13.29
C LEU A 136 -2.14 -14.37 -13.15
N ILE A 137 -1.72 -15.00 -14.25
CA ILE A 137 -0.71 -16.06 -14.09
C ILE A 137 0.65 -15.37 -14.00
N SER A 138 1.11 -15.09 -12.79
CA SER A 138 2.47 -15.54 -12.48
C SER A 138 2.37 -17.05 -12.26
N ASP A 139 3.39 -17.82 -12.63
CA ASP A 139 3.43 -19.29 -12.54
C ASP A 139 3.40 -19.81 -11.09
N CYS A 140 2.37 -19.45 -10.33
CA CYS A 140 2.03 -19.96 -9.01
C CYS A 140 1.48 -21.37 -9.17
N GLY A 141 2.37 -22.33 -9.41
CA GLY A 141 2.02 -23.71 -9.70
C GLY A 141 2.70 -24.68 -8.75
N ASP A 142 4.01 -24.85 -8.87
CA ASP A 142 4.77 -25.86 -8.14
C ASP A 142 6.18 -25.33 -7.88
N TYR A 143 6.46 -24.87 -6.67
CA TYR A 143 7.81 -24.41 -6.29
C TYR A 143 8.46 -25.48 -5.43
N THR A 144 9.49 -26.13 -5.99
CA THR A 144 10.13 -27.29 -5.36
C THR A 144 11.48 -26.94 -4.73
N SER A 145 12.09 -25.81 -5.13
CA SER A 145 13.37 -25.33 -4.61
C SER A 145 13.28 -23.94 -3.95
N ASN A 146 14.31 -23.55 -3.20
CA ASN A 146 14.41 -22.20 -2.64
C ASN A 146 14.53 -21.13 -3.73
N ASP A 147 15.19 -21.45 -4.84
CA ASP A 147 15.36 -20.53 -5.98
C ASP A 147 14.01 -20.32 -6.68
N ASP A 148 13.17 -21.35 -6.78
CA ASP A 148 11.81 -21.25 -7.30
C ASP A 148 10.94 -20.33 -6.44
N LEU A 149 11.06 -20.41 -5.12
CA LEU A 149 10.33 -19.54 -4.18
C LEU A 149 10.80 -18.10 -4.26
N GLY A 150 12.09 -17.90 -4.46
CA GLY A 150 12.66 -16.60 -4.72
C GLY A 150 12.10 -15.99 -6.00
N ASN A 151 12.16 -16.73 -7.10
CA ASN A 151 11.61 -16.31 -8.40
C ASN A 151 10.09 -16.07 -8.32
N ALA A 152 9.36 -16.90 -7.58
CA ALA A 152 7.94 -16.73 -7.30
C ALA A 152 7.65 -15.42 -6.56
N PHE A 153 8.43 -15.15 -5.53
CA PHE A 153 8.34 -13.94 -4.73
C PHE A 153 8.60 -12.71 -5.60
N MET A 154 9.68 -12.71 -6.38
CA MET A 154 10.04 -11.59 -7.24
C MET A 154 9.03 -11.37 -8.35
N SER A 155 8.54 -12.44 -8.97
CA SER A 155 7.46 -12.37 -9.95
C SER A 155 6.21 -11.71 -9.35
N ARG A 156 5.85 -12.10 -8.12
CA ARG A 156 4.70 -11.51 -7.42
C ARG A 156 4.95 -10.06 -6.98
N TYR A 157 6.16 -9.72 -6.56
CA TYR A 157 6.56 -8.35 -6.24
C TYR A 157 6.48 -7.44 -7.47
N GLN A 158 7.12 -7.83 -8.57
CA GLN A 158 7.08 -7.09 -9.83
C GLN A 158 5.65 -6.92 -10.33
N TRP A 159 4.87 -7.99 -10.28
CA TRP A 159 3.47 -7.92 -10.68
C TRP A 159 2.62 -7.02 -9.76
N THR A 160 2.82 -7.07 -8.43
CA THR A 160 2.14 -6.13 -7.51
C THR A 160 2.49 -4.68 -7.86
N ASN A 161 3.77 -4.40 -8.14
CA ASN A 161 4.21 -3.08 -8.59
C ASN A 161 3.56 -2.66 -9.92
N GLN A 162 3.43 -3.57 -10.89
CA GLN A 162 2.76 -3.28 -12.17
C GLN A 162 1.28 -2.97 -11.97
N VAL A 163 0.59 -3.72 -11.10
CA VAL A 163 -0.82 -3.47 -10.77
C VAL A 163 -1.00 -2.13 -10.06
N ASN A 164 -0.11 -1.80 -9.12
CA ASN A 164 -0.14 -0.55 -8.39
C ASN A 164 -0.01 0.68 -9.30
N ARG A 165 0.52 0.51 -10.53
CA ARG A 165 0.65 1.56 -11.55
C ARG A 165 -0.58 1.70 -12.46
N ARG A 166 -1.57 0.80 -12.41
CA ARG A 166 -2.76 0.84 -13.28
C ARG A 166 -3.99 1.33 -12.49
N GLU A 167 -4.64 2.40 -12.95
CA GLU A 167 -5.84 2.93 -12.29
C GLU A 167 -7.12 2.10 -12.53
N GLU A 168 -8.02 2.22 -11.55
CA GLU A 168 -9.41 1.74 -11.36
C GLU A 168 -9.83 0.31 -11.76
N GLN A 169 -9.41 -0.24 -12.89
CA GLN A 169 -9.94 -1.51 -13.40
C GLN A 169 -9.44 -2.74 -12.63
N ILE A 170 -8.35 -2.60 -11.86
CA ILE A 170 -7.68 -3.72 -11.18
C ILE A 170 -7.78 -3.61 -9.64
N ARG A 171 -8.67 -2.76 -9.10
CA ARG A 171 -8.80 -2.58 -7.63
C ARG A 171 -9.04 -3.87 -6.86
N VAL A 172 -9.86 -4.79 -7.39
CA VAL A 172 -10.10 -6.09 -6.76
C VAL A 172 -8.77 -6.84 -6.55
N LEU A 173 -7.87 -6.80 -7.54
CA LEU A 173 -6.61 -7.53 -7.49
C LEU A 173 -5.60 -6.85 -6.58
N GLN A 174 -5.54 -5.52 -6.58
CA GLN A 174 -4.69 -4.81 -5.62
C GLN A 174 -5.06 -5.16 -4.18
N LEU A 175 -6.36 -5.28 -3.87
CA LEU A 175 -6.82 -5.66 -2.53
C LEU A 175 -6.46 -7.11 -2.17
N PHE A 176 -6.55 -8.03 -3.13
CA PHE A 176 -6.03 -9.39 -2.94
C PHE A 176 -4.50 -9.41 -2.78
N ASN A 177 -3.77 -8.52 -3.44
CA ASN A 177 -2.31 -8.40 -3.27
C ASN A 177 -1.92 -7.88 -1.91
N ASP A 178 -2.56 -6.79 -1.46
CA ASP A 178 -2.33 -6.25 -0.12
C ASP A 178 -2.62 -7.35 0.92
N LEU A 179 -3.73 -8.09 0.78
CA LEU A 179 -4.07 -9.22 1.65
C LEU A 179 -3.04 -10.36 1.57
N PHE A 180 -2.56 -10.70 0.37
CA PHE A 180 -1.50 -11.69 0.16
C PHE A 180 -0.22 -11.31 0.90
N TRP A 181 0.24 -10.06 0.82
CA TRP A 181 1.45 -9.61 1.50
C TRP A 181 1.31 -9.71 3.02
N PHE A 182 0.13 -9.40 3.55
CA PHE A 182 -0.17 -9.65 4.96
C PHE A 182 -0.11 -11.16 5.29
N ASP A 183 -0.68 -12.02 4.45
CA ASP A 183 -0.66 -13.47 4.68
C ASP A 183 0.75 -14.07 4.64
N ILE A 184 1.64 -13.55 3.78
CA ILE A 184 3.07 -13.92 3.79
C ILE A 184 3.70 -13.52 5.12
N MET A 185 3.44 -12.31 5.62
CA MET A 185 3.94 -11.89 6.94
C MET A 185 3.38 -12.76 8.07
N GLN A 186 2.14 -13.24 7.97
CA GLN A 186 1.58 -14.20 8.92
C GLN A 186 2.23 -15.58 8.83
N CYS A 187 2.66 -16.01 7.64
CA CYS A 187 3.40 -17.27 7.49
C CYS A 187 4.78 -17.20 8.17
N LEU A 188 5.47 -16.05 8.05
CA LEU A 188 6.74 -15.82 8.73
C LEU A 188 6.57 -15.60 10.24
N ARG A 189 5.52 -14.86 10.65
CA ARG A 189 5.22 -14.57 12.05
C ARG A 189 3.71 -14.64 12.31
N PRO A 190 3.18 -15.78 12.77
CA PRO A 190 1.74 -16.00 12.95
C PRO A 190 1.03 -15.09 13.96
N LYS A 191 1.79 -14.44 14.86
CA LYS A 191 1.27 -13.47 15.84
C LYS A 191 1.63 -12.03 15.50
N GLY A 192 2.19 -11.79 14.31
CA GLY A 192 2.61 -10.46 13.85
C GLY A 192 1.41 -9.57 13.54
N THR A 193 1.62 -8.26 13.62
CA THR A 193 0.61 -7.25 13.24
C THR A 193 0.59 -6.96 11.74
N GLY A 194 1.47 -7.61 10.97
CA GLY A 194 1.77 -7.26 9.58
C GLY A 194 2.82 -6.15 9.44
N ARG A 195 3.17 -5.44 10.52
CA ARG A 195 4.24 -4.44 10.51
C ARG A 195 5.61 -5.13 10.40
N VAL A 196 6.44 -4.64 9.48
CA VAL A 196 7.86 -5.02 9.42
C VAL A 196 8.62 -4.14 10.42
N GLY A 197 9.05 -4.73 11.54
CA GLY A 197 10.04 -4.16 12.46
C GLY A 197 11.24 -5.10 12.57
N ASP A 198 12.24 -4.77 13.38
CA ASP A 198 13.57 -5.40 13.37
C ASP A 198 13.56 -6.94 13.33
N VAL A 199 12.71 -7.58 14.15
CA VAL A 199 12.57 -9.05 14.18
C VAL A 199 11.98 -9.60 12.88
N MET A 200 10.96 -8.94 12.32
CA MET A 200 10.38 -9.34 11.03
C MET A 200 11.35 -9.03 9.88
N LEU A 201 12.14 -7.97 10.02
CA LEU A 201 13.14 -7.59 9.05
C LEU A 201 14.21 -8.67 8.94
N ALA A 202 14.69 -9.26 10.04
CA ALA A 202 15.63 -10.37 10.01
C ALA A 202 15.07 -11.65 9.32
N GLU A 203 13.80 -11.97 9.56
CA GLU A 203 13.11 -13.10 8.91
C GLU A 203 12.93 -12.84 7.41
N LEU A 204 12.51 -11.63 7.05
CA LEU A 204 12.45 -11.18 5.67
C LEU A 204 13.85 -11.20 5.04
N ASP A 205 14.86 -10.73 5.73
CA ASP A 205 16.24 -10.68 5.23
C ASP A 205 16.69 -12.07 4.81
N THR A 206 16.51 -13.04 5.72
CA THR A 206 16.79 -14.47 5.50
C THR A 206 15.99 -15.04 4.34
N PHE A 207 14.70 -14.69 4.25
CA PHE A 207 13.83 -15.13 3.17
C PHE A 207 14.25 -14.55 1.81
N LEU A 208 14.74 -13.31 1.80
CA LEU A 208 15.10 -12.56 0.61
C LEU A 208 16.57 -12.75 0.17
N THR A 209 17.45 -13.28 1.02
CA THR A 209 18.87 -13.54 0.71
C THR A 209 19.10 -14.27 -0.62
N PRO A 210 18.30 -15.30 -0.99
CA PRO A 210 18.49 -16.01 -2.26
C PRO A 210 18.18 -15.18 -3.53
N LEU A 211 17.62 -13.97 -3.40
CA LEU A 211 17.07 -13.21 -4.52
C LEU A 211 18.08 -12.38 -5.32
N HIS A 212 19.35 -12.34 -4.89
CA HIS A 212 20.44 -11.65 -5.59
C HIS A 212 20.03 -10.29 -6.20
N PHE A 213 19.46 -9.39 -5.38
CA PHE A 213 18.82 -8.13 -5.80
C PHE A 213 19.65 -7.25 -6.73
N GLU A 214 20.98 -7.24 -6.55
CA GLU A 214 21.92 -6.48 -7.37
C GLU A 214 21.81 -6.87 -8.86
N THR A 215 21.63 -8.16 -9.14
CA THR A 215 21.48 -8.70 -10.51
C THR A 215 20.16 -8.27 -11.15
N ILE A 216 19.14 -7.99 -10.35
CA ILE A 216 17.78 -7.61 -10.79
C ILE A 216 17.63 -6.08 -10.87
N GLY A 217 18.64 -5.32 -10.44
CA GLY A 217 18.60 -3.85 -10.44
C GLY A 217 17.58 -3.27 -9.46
N LEU A 218 17.28 -3.98 -8.37
CA LEU A 218 16.34 -3.53 -7.34
C LEU A 218 17.06 -3.31 -6.01
N ARG A 219 16.67 -2.26 -5.27
CA ARG A 219 17.19 -2.03 -3.92
C ARG A 219 16.36 -2.83 -2.90
N LYS A 220 17.05 -3.60 -2.04
CA LYS A 220 16.42 -4.40 -0.97
C LYS A 220 15.55 -3.53 -0.04
N ASP A 221 16.03 -2.35 0.33
CA ASP A 221 15.30 -1.42 1.19
C ASP A 221 13.94 -1.03 0.61
N THR A 222 13.89 -0.72 -0.69
CA THR A 222 12.65 -0.37 -1.40
C THR A 222 11.68 -1.54 -1.45
N VAL A 223 12.20 -2.76 -1.58
CA VAL A 223 11.37 -3.98 -1.55
C VAL A 223 10.74 -4.14 -0.17
N ILE A 224 11.52 -4.01 0.90
CA ILE A 224 11.06 -4.10 2.28
C ILE A 224 10.02 -3.03 2.61
N GLU A 225 10.27 -1.78 2.22
CA GLU A 225 9.34 -0.66 2.44
C GLU A 225 7.98 -0.93 1.76
N ASN A 226 8.00 -1.33 0.49
CA ASN A 226 6.78 -1.66 -0.25
C ASN A 226 6.00 -2.80 0.41
N ILE A 227 6.68 -3.88 0.82
CA ILE A 227 6.06 -5.01 1.50
C ILE A 227 5.44 -4.58 2.82
N SER A 228 6.15 -3.75 3.59
CA SER A 228 5.66 -3.20 4.85
C SER A 228 4.36 -2.43 4.64
N GLU A 229 4.31 -1.54 3.65
CA GLU A 229 3.08 -0.81 3.34
C GLU A 229 1.93 -1.72 2.90
N TRP A 230 2.17 -2.62 1.94
CA TRP A 230 1.13 -3.52 1.41
C TRP A 230 0.60 -4.44 2.50
N SER A 231 1.48 -4.97 3.36
CA SER A 231 1.09 -5.81 4.49
C SER A 231 0.27 -5.03 5.52
N LEU A 232 0.57 -3.76 5.80
CA LEU A 232 -0.24 -2.94 6.70
C LEU A 232 -1.65 -2.67 6.13
N ARG A 233 -1.77 -2.44 4.81
CA ARG A 233 -3.07 -2.37 4.13
C ARG A 233 -3.80 -3.73 4.20
N GLY A 234 -3.09 -4.81 3.93
CA GLY A 234 -3.59 -6.18 4.04
C GLY A 234 -4.11 -6.53 5.43
N ALA A 235 -3.44 -6.07 6.50
CA ALA A 235 -3.88 -6.26 7.88
C ALA A 235 -5.26 -5.61 8.14
N LYS A 236 -5.49 -4.41 7.59
CA LYS A 236 -6.76 -3.69 7.68
C LYS A 236 -7.86 -4.41 6.90
N ILE A 237 -7.57 -4.88 5.69
CA ILE A 237 -8.48 -5.71 4.87
C ILE A 237 -8.81 -7.01 5.62
N ASN A 238 -7.82 -7.69 6.18
CA ASN A 238 -7.99 -8.94 6.91
C ASN A 238 -8.90 -8.77 8.13
N LYS A 239 -8.87 -7.60 8.79
CA LYS A 239 -9.79 -7.31 9.89
C LYS A 239 -11.26 -7.35 9.45
N LEU A 240 -11.56 -6.81 8.28
CA LEU A 240 -12.90 -6.92 7.69
C LEU A 240 -13.21 -8.34 7.21
N CYS A 241 -12.21 -9.04 6.65
CA CYS A 241 -12.36 -10.42 6.22
C CYS A 241 -12.67 -11.36 7.39
N ARG A 242 -12.22 -11.07 8.62
CA ARG A 242 -12.59 -11.85 9.81
C ARG A 242 -14.08 -11.74 10.15
N ILE A 243 -14.75 -10.66 9.73
CA ILE A 243 -16.18 -10.42 9.99
C ILE A 243 -17.03 -11.00 8.85
N TYR A 244 -16.67 -10.69 7.61
CA TYR A 244 -17.51 -10.98 6.41
C TYR A 244 -16.94 -12.05 5.48
N GLY A 245 -15.74 -12.54 5.73
CA GLY A 245 -14.96 -13.33 4.78
C GLY A 245 -14.31 -12.47 3.69
N PRO A 246 -13.44 -13.06 2.84
CA PRO A 246 -12.73 -12.34 1.78
C PRO A 246 -13.66 -11.86 0.65
N GLY A 247 -14.89 -12.37 0.57
CA GLY A 247 -15.90 -11.93 -0.41
C GLY A 247 -16.22 -10.44 -0.33
N ILE A 248 -15.93 -9.78 0.80
CA ILE A 248 -16.07 -8.33 0.95
C ILE A 248 -15.24 -7.54 -0.06
N ILE A 249 -14.09 -8.07 -0.50
CA ILE A 249 -13.24 -7.44 -1.52
C ILE A 249 -14.03 -7.30 -2.83
N LEU A 250 -14.78 -8.33 -3.22
CA LEU A 250 -15.54 -8.35 -4.47
C LEU A 250 -16.70 -7.35 -4.47
N VAL A 251 -17.25 -7.03 -3.29
CA VAL A 251 -18.37 -6.08 -3.14
C VAL A 251 -17.88 -4.65 -2.94
N LEU A 252 -16.94 -4.41 -2.03
CA LEU A 252 -16.55 -3.08 -1.56
C LEU A 252 -15.24 -2.54 -2.15
N HIS A 253 -14.69 -3.16 -3.20
CA HIS A 253 -13.43 -2.74 -3.83
C HIS A 253 -13.35 -1.26 -4.22
N LYS A 254 -14.46 -0.61 -4.56
CA LYS A 254 -14.48 0.82 -4.93
C LYS A 254 -14.39 1.74 -3.72
N GLN A 255 -14.89 1.29 -2.57
CA GLN A 255 -14.87 2.03 -1.31
C GLN A 255 -13.49 1.92 -0.63
N PHE A 256 -12.77 0.84 -0.90
CA PHE A 256 -11.45 0.52 -0.36
C PHE A 256 -10.31 1.10 -1.20
N SER A 257 -10.14 2.43 -1.18
CA SER A 257 -9.00 3.08 -1.82
C SER A 257 -7.73 3.01 -0.96
N ARG A 258 -6.56 3.19 -1.59
CA ARG A 258 -5.27 3.31 -0.90
C ARG A 258 -5.30 4.40 0.17
N HIS A 259 -5.74 5.61 -0.20
CA HIS A 259 -5.88 6.72 0.76
C HIS A 259 -6.81 6.38 1.94
N PHE A 260 -7.88 5.62 1.69
CA PHE A 260 -8.76 5.18 2.77
C PHE A 260 -8.00 4.28 3.74
N PHE A 261 -7.27 3.27 3.27
CA PHE A 261 -6.47 2.43 4.17
C PHE A 261 -5.35 3.20 4.85
N ASP A 262 -4.59 4.01 4.12
CA ASP A 262 -3.39 4.65 4.65
C ASP A 262 -3.73 5.72 5.71
N SER A 263 -4.79 6.52 5.48
CA SER A 263 -5.02 7.74 6.28
C SER A 263 -6.37 7.80 6.99
N ARG A 264 -7.35 6.95 6.65
CA ARG A 264 -8.72 7.06 7.18
C ARG A 264 -9.16 5.84 7.97
N PHE A 265 -8.73 4.65 7.61
CA PHE A 265 -9.22 3.41 8.19
C PHE A 265 -8.96 3.38 9.70
N THR A 266 -10.03 3.53 10.47
CA THR A 266 -10.03 3.28 11.91
C THR A 266 -10.49 1.87 12.17
N ALA A 267 -9.64 1.06 12.78
CA ALA A 267 -9.89 -0.35 12.99
C ALA A 267 -10.82 -0.64 14.18
N SER A 268 -11.24 0.35 14.94
CA SER A 268 -12.04 0.20 16.17
C SER A 268 -12.74 1.50 16.55
N GLY A 269 -13.71 1.40 17.46
CA GLY A 269 -14.44 2.54 18.02
C GLY A 269 -15.66 2.93 17.20
N VAL A 270 -16.34 3.98 17.66
CA VAL A 270 -17.70 4.35 17.21
C VAL A 270 -17.87 4.42 15.70
N TYR A 271 -16.92 4.99 14.96
CA TYR A 271 -17.01 5.08 13.49
C TYR A 271 -16.89 3.72 12.81
N PHE A 272 -16.02 2.84 13.31
CA PHE A 272 -15.89 1.48 12.81
C PHE A 272 -17.15 0.69 13.11
N ASP A 273 -17.62 0.72 14.35
CA ASP A 273 -18.82 0.00 14.78
C ASP A 273 -20.08 0.47 14.03
N GLY A 274 -20.18 1.78 13.79
CA GLY A 274 -21.22 2.37 12.95
C GLY A 274 -21.15 1.92 11.49
N ALA A 275 -19.95 1.80 10.93
CA ALA A 275 -19.75 1.28 9.57
C ALA A 275 -20.16 -0.20 9.46
N ILE A 276 -19.76 -1.04 10.42
CA ILE A 276 -20.16 -2.46 10.48
C ILE A 276 -21.68 -2.59 10.60
N THR A 277 -22.29 -1.88 11.55
CA THR A 277 -23.75 -1.87 11.73
C THR A 277 -24.48 -1.46 10.45
N ARG A 278 -23.94 -0.45 9.74
CA ARG A 278 -24.50 -0.03 8.45
C ARG A 278 -24.38 -1.10 7.38
N LEU A 279 -23.21 -1.73 7.23
CA LEU A 279 -23.01 -2.82 6.27
C LEU A 279 -23.90 -4.04 6.56
N ASP A 280 -24.12 -4.34 7.83
CA ASP A 280 -25.04 -5.40 8.27
C ASP A 280 -26.49 -5.05 7.92
N SER A 281 -26.93 -3.81 8.20
CA SER A 281 -28.28 -3.34 7.85
C SER A 281 -28.56 -3.36 6.34
N LEU A 282 -27.51 -3.29 5.53
CA LEU A 282 -27.58 -3.38 4.07
C LEU A 282 -27.50 -4.81 3.54
N GLY A 283 -27.40 -5.82 4.41
CA GLY A 283 -27.38 -7.23 4.01
C GLY A 283 -26.08 -7.66 3.33
N LEU A 284 -24.92 -7.08 3.71
CA LEU A 284 -23.64 -7.43 3.09
C LEU A 284 -23.32 -8.93 3.22
N LYS A 285 -23.54 -9.49 4.41
CA LYS A 285 -23.30 -10.91 4.69
C LYS A 285 -24.13 -11.82 3.78
N ASP A 286 -25.40 -11.48 3.60
CA ASP A 286 -26.31 -12.24 2.75
C ASP A 286 -25.98 -12.09 1.28
N THR A 287 -25.56 -10.89 0.85
CA THR A 287 -25.10 -10.64 -0.52
C THR A 287 -23.87 -11.47 -0.86
N ILE A 288 -22.90 -11.57 0.05
CA ILE A 288 -21.70 -12.39 -0.12
C ILE A 288 -22.05 -13.87 -0.20
N LYS A 289 -22.95 -14.34 0.67
CA LYS A 289 -23.35 -15.76 0.74
C LYS A 289 -24.20 -16.19 -0.45
N SER A 290 -25.25 -15.45 -0.76
CA SER A 290 -26.20 -15.78 -1.84
C SER A 290 -25.54 -15.87 -3.22
N ASN A 291 -24.51 -15.05 -3.48
CA ASN A 291 -23.81 -15.00 -4.76
C ASN A 291 -22.54 -15.88 -4.80
N LYS A 292 -22.28 -16.71 -3.78
CA LYS A 292 -21.06 -17.54 -3.66
C LYS A 292 -19.74 -16.73 -3.77
N LEU A 293 -19.78 -15.44 -3.40
CA LEU A 293 -18.61 -14.56 -3.49
C LEU A 293 -17.54 -14.95 -2.48
N GLY A 294 -17.97 -15.42 -1.30
CA GLY A 294 -17.09 -15.90 -0.25
C GLY A 294 -16.23 -17.06 -0.72
N ASP A 295 -16.84 -18.05 -1.39
CA ASP A 295 -16.15 -19.27 -1.84
C ASP A 295 -15.09 -18.95 -2.90
N LEU A 296 -15.44 -18.12 -3.90
CA LEU A 296 -14.49 -17.69 -4.92
C LEU A 296 -13.33 -16.90 -4.30
N ALA A 297 -13.64 -15.91 -3.46
CA ALA A 297 -12.62 -15.05 -2.85
C ALA A 297 -11.70 -15.82 -1.89
N GLN A 298 -12.23 -16.81 -1.17
CA GLN A 298 -11.42 -17.70 -0.33
C GLN A 298 -10.52 -18.58 -1.19
N SER A 299 -11.05 -19.13 -2.29
CA SER A 299 -10.27 -19.94 -3.23
C SER A 299 -9.14 -19.13 -3.86
N VAL A 300 -9.37 -17.85 -4.18
CA VAL A 300 -8.33 -16.92 -4.65
C VAL A 300 -7.25 -16.72 -3.59
N ARG A 301 -7.65 -16.37 -2.36
CA ARG A 301 -6.71 -16.14 -1.26
C ARG A 301 -5.83 -17.37 -1.01
N GLU A 302 -6.43 -18.55 -0.94
CA GLU A 302 -5.70 -19.80 -0.72
C GLU A 302 -4.76 -20.14 -1.88
N LEU A 303 -5.23 -20.00 -3.13
CA LEU A 303 -4.39 -20.25 -4.31
C LEU A 303 -3.15 -19.35 -4.33
N MET A 304 -3.29 -18.08 -3.93
CA MET A 304 -2.19 -17.12 -3.93
C MET A 304 -1.12 -17.43 -2.86
N ILE A 305 -1.53 -17.87 -1.66
CA ILE A 305 -0.62 -18.07 -0.52
C ILE A 305 -0.09 -19.51 -0.41
N LYS A 306 -0.83 -20.50 -0.89
CA LYS A 306 -0.52 -21.93 -0.75
C LYS A 306 0.95 -22.27 -1.07
N PRO A 307 1.53 -21.83 -2.20
CA PRO A 307 2.90 -22.21 -2.54
C PRO A 307 3.94 -21.75 -1.50
N PHE A 308 3.73 -20.56 -0.92
CA PHE A 308 4.61 -20.03 0.12
C PHE A 308 4.40 -20.72 1.47
N ARG A 309 3.15 -21.02 1.81
CA ARG A 309 2.80 -21.72 3.05
C ARG A 309 3.40 -23.13 3.07
N ASP A 310 3.27 -23.86 1.96
CA ASP A 310 3.77 -25.24 1.84
C ASP A 310 5.30 -25.27 1.91
N ALA A 311 5.97 -24.36 1.21
CA ALA A 311 7.42 -24.19 1.27
C ALA A 311 7.97 -23.85 2.68
N LEU A 312 7.31 -22.94 3.40
CA LEU A 312 7.75 -22.54 4.74
C LEU A 312 7.52 -23.67 5.76
N ARG A 313 6.48 -24.48 5.62
CA ARG A 313 6.24 -25.67 6.45
C ARG A 313 7.29 -26.77 6.23
N GLY A 314 7.73 -26.96 4.98
CA GLY A 314 8.84 -27.87 4.66
C GLY A 314 10.15 -27.50 5.38
N LYS A 315 10.41 -26.20 5.57
CA LYS A 315 11.59 -25.73 6.32
C LYS A 315 11.51 -25.96 7.83
N GLN A 316 10.32 -25.84 8.42
CA GLN A 316 10.13 -26.04 9.87
C GLN A 316 10.25 -27.52 10.27
N THR A 317 9.77 -28.43 9.42
CA THR A 317 9.92 -29.88 9.63
C THR A 317 11.37 -30.34 9.46
N ALA A 318 12.12 -29.77 8.51
CA ALA A 318 13.55 -30.07 8.35
C ALA A 318 14.44 -29.58 9.51
N ARG A 319 14.05 -28.51 10.22
CA ARG A 319 14.78 -27.99 11.39
C ARG A 319 14.46 -28.71 12.71
N GLY A 320 13.33 -29.42 12.79
CA GLY A 320 12.92 -30.18 13.98
C GLY A 320 13.31 -31.66 13.96
N GLY A 321 14.06 -32.11 12.95
CA GLY A 321 14.48 -33.52 12.77
C GLY A 321 15.93 -33.81 13.18
N THR A 322 16.58 -32.88 13.87
CA THR A 322 17.89 -33.09 14.51
C THR A 322 17.72 -32.95 16.02
N GLU A 323 17.16 -33.99 16.62
CA GLU A 323 17.34 -34.33 18.04
C GLU A 323 17.95 -35.74 18.10
#